data_AF-A0A9X8H3G7-F1
#
_entry.id   AF-A0A9X8H3G7-F1
#
_cell.length_a   1.000
_cell.length_b   1.000
_cell.length_c   1.000
_cell.angle_alpha   90.00
_cell.angle_beta   90.00
_cell.angle_gamma   90.00
#
_symmetry.space_group_name_H-M   'P 1'
#
loop_
_entity.id
_entity.type
_entity.pdbx_description
1 polymer ?
#
loop_
_entity_poly.entity_id
_entity_poly.type
_entity_poly.pdbx_seq_one_letter_code
_entity_poly.pdbx_strand_id
1 'polypeptide(L)'
;MSTQVVTASVAVPTSKVGEQTRYRLMYTDEKVKSRYDVVLRTTISLASHEKRSNSNTMLAQKAMKYRKLDQTKLAMTCNDPNVDVFQCMGIQWCKVERCT
;
A
#
# COMPACT_ATOMS: atom_id res chain seq x y z
N MET A 1 -46.75 -8.48 7.98
CA MET A 1 -45.68 -7.76 8.68
C MET A 1 -44.40 -7.97 7.89
N SER A 2 -43.97 -6.98 7.11
CA SER A 2 -42.78 -7.07 6.25
C SER A 2 -41.63 -6.29 6.89
N THR A 3 -40.57 -6.99 7.24
CA THR A 3 -39.35 -6.42 7.83
C THR A 3 -38.45 -5.89 6.72
N GLN A 4 -38.24 -4.57 6.66
CA GLN A 4 -37.23 -3.98 5.77
C GLN A 4 -35.87 -3.96 6.48
N VAL A 5 -34.88 -4.61 5.90
CA VAL A 5 -33.49 -4.57 6.36
C VAL A 5 -32.82 -3.36 5.70
N VAL A 6 -32.59 -2.31 6.46
CA VAL A 6 -31.83 -1.13 6.03
C VAL A 6 -30.35 -1.50 6.08
N THR A 7 -29.75 -1.78 4.92
CA THR A 7 -28.32 -1.94 4.77
C THR A 7 -27.65 -0.56 4.79
N ALA A 8 -27.12 -0.19 5.97
CA ALA A 8 -26.26 0.97 6.12
C ALA A 8 -24.96 0.73 5.32
N SER A 9 -24.84 1.39 4.17
CA SER A 9 -23.58 1.46 3.44
C SER A 9 -22.61 2.32 4.25
N VAL A 10 -21.64 1.66 4.90
CA VAL A 10 -20.56 2.34 5.61
C VAL A 10 -19.72 3.09 4.57
N ALA A 11 -19.98 4.40 4.45
CA ALA A 11 -19.16 5.28 3.64
C ALA A 11 -17.74 5.33 4.24
N VAL A 12 -16.78 4.77 3.52
CA VAL A 12 -15.35 4.88 3.84
C VAL A 12 -14.99 6.36 3.83
N PRO A 13 -14.39 6.90 4.91
CA PRO A 13 -14.08 8.32 4.99
C PRO A 13 -13.06 8.69 3.91
N THR A 14 -13.46 9.59 3.02
CA THR A 14 -12.64 10.23 2.01
C THR A 14 -11.65 11.18 2.69
N SER A 15 -10.59 10.61 3.24
CA SER A 15 -9.42 11.37 3.69
C SER A 15 -8.89 12.14 2.47
N LYS A 16 -8.76 13.46 2.59
CA LYS A 16 -8.25 14.32 1.50
C LYS A 16 -6.86 13.85 1.09
N VAL A 17 -6.80 13.11 -0.01
CA VAL A 17 -5.57 12.62 -0.63
C VAL A 17 -4.89 13.84 -1.24
N GLY A 18 -4.00 14.47 -0.47
CA GLY A 18 -2.99 15.34 -1.07
C GLY A 18 -2.33 14.57 -2.21
N GLU A 19 -2.21 15.18 -3.39
CA GLU A 19 -1.82 14.59 -4.68
C GLU A 19 -0.72 13.54 -4.55
N GLN A 20 -1.12 12.31 -4.23
CA GLN A 20 -0.20 11.20 -4.10
C GLN A 20 0.14 10.79 -5.52
N THR A 21 1.41 10.89 -5.91
CA THR A 21 1.86 10.54 -7.26
C THR A 21 1.34 9.15 -7.63
N ARG A 22 0.44 9.11 -8.63
CA ARG A 22 -0.25 7.89 -9.04
C ARG A 22 0.56 7.18 -10.11
N TYR A 23 1.16 6.05 -9.76
CA TYR A 23 1.86 5.19 -10.72
C TYR A 23 0.94 4.06 -11.15
N ARG A 24 0.93 3.76 -12.46
CA ARG A 24 0.18 2.62 -13.00
C ARG A 24 1.18 1.57 -13.48
N LEU A 25 1.17 0.38 -12.88
CA LEU A 25 2.06 -0.73 -13.25
C LEU A 25 1.27 -1.80 -14.01
N MET A 26 1.67 -2.06 -15.25
CA MET A 26 1.15 -3.16 -16.05
C MET A 26 1.82 -4.46 -15.65
N TYR A 27 1.07 -5.54 -15.49
CA TYR A 27 1.62 -6.85 -15.19
C TYR A 27 0.80 -7.98 -15.81
N THR A 28 1.43 -9.11 -16.10
CA THR A 28 0.75 -10.31 -16.63
C THR A 28 0.71 -11.47 -15.62
N ASP A 29 1.61 -11.48 -14.64
CA ASP A 29 1.81 -12.59 -13.71
C ASP A 29 1.54 -12.17 -12.27
N GLU A 30 0.55 -12.80 -11.62
CA GLU A 30 0.20 -12.55 -10.21
C GLU A 30 1.35 -12.82 -9.24
N LYS A 31 2.27 -13.72 -9.60
CA LYS A 31 3.48 -13.98 -8.78
C LYS A 31 4.38 -12.76 -8.72
N VAL A 32 4.37 -11.90 -9.74
CA VAL A 32 5.09 -10.63 -9.71
C VAL A 32 4.50 -9.70 -8.67
N LYS A 33 3.17 -9.51 -8.67
CA LYS A 33 2.48 -8.68 -7.68
C LYS A 33 2.77 -9.18 -6.25
N SER A 34 2.65 -10.48 -6.02
CA SER A 34 2.91 -11.10 -4.70
C SER A 34 4.35 -10.90 -4.22
N ARG A 35 5.37 -11.07 -5.08
CA ARG A 35 6.77 -10.84 -4.68
C ARG A 35 7.03 -9.40 -4.27
N TYR A 36 6.48 -8.44 -5.03
CA TYR A 36 6.65 -7.03 -4.70
C TYR A 36 5.88 -6.65 -3.43
N ASP A 37 4.77 -7.32 -3.10
CA ASP A 37 4.02 -7.08 -1.87
C ASP A 37 4.91 -7.38 -0.66
N VAL A 38 5.54 -8.56 -0.66
CA VAL A 38 6.49 -8.97 0.39
C VAL A 38 7.63 -7.96 0.51
N VAL A 39 8.27 -7.59 -0.61
CA VAL A 39 9.38 -6.62 -0.61
C VAL A 39 8.97 -5.27 -0.04
N LEU A 40 7.79 -4.77 -0.44
CA LEU A 40 7.29 -3.48 0.01
C LEU A 40 6.98 -3.50 1.51
N ARG A 41 6.32 -4.56 2.00
CA ARG A 41 6.05 -4.75 3.44
C ARG A 41 7.33 -4.82 4.25
N THR A 42 8.32 -5.57 3.80
CA THR A 42 9.65 -5.62 4.45
C THR A 42 10.34 -4.26 4.44
N THR A 43 10.24 -3.51 3.35
CA THR A 43 10.84 -2.16 3.26
C THR A 43 10.18 -1.18 4.24
N ILE A 44 8.86 -1.23 4.36
CA ILE A 44 8.10 -0.41 5.32
C ILE A 44 8.48 -0.81 6.75
N SER A 45 8.51 -2.10 7.05
CA SER A 45 8.94 -2.62 8.35
C SER A 45 10.36 -2.17 8.71
N LEU A 46 11.31 -2.26 7.77
CA LEU A 46 12.68 -1.75 7.93
C LEU A 46 12.72 -0.24 8.18
N ALA A 47 11.90 0.54 7.47
CA ALA A 47 11.86 1.99 7.65
C ALA A 47 11.36 2.38 9.05
N SER A 48 10.42 1.62 9.61
CA SER A 48 9.86 1.83 10.95
C SER A 48 10.83 1.50 12.09
N HIS A 49 11.95 0.80 11.83
CA HIS A 49 12.94 0.52 12.85
C HIS A 49 13.75 1.77 13.22
N GLU A 50 13.79 2.09 14.51
CA GLU A 50 14.44 3.30 15.04
C GLU A 50 15.98 3.21 15.06
N LYS A 51 16.53 1.98 15.07
CA LYS A 51 17.98 1.73 15.10
C LYS A 51 18.62 1.89 13.72
N ARG A 52 19.40 2.96 13.56
CA ARG A 52 20.12 3.35 12.32
C ARG A 52 21.50 2.67 12.15
N SER A 53 21.62 1.36 12.38
CA SER A 53 22.93 0.68 12.27
C SER A 53 23.19 0.02 10.92
N ASN A 54 22.18 -0.13 10.05
CA ASN A 54 22.32 -0.79 8.75
C ASN A 54 22.01 0.17 7.59
N SER A 55 22.85 0.15 6.55
CA SER A 55 22.67 0.89 5.29
C SER A 55 21.28 0.67 4.67
N ASN A 56 20.75 -0.56 4.73
CA ASN A 56 19.43 -0.87 4.19
C ASN A 56 18.30 -0.14 4.93
N THR A 57 18.40 -0.03 6.25
CA THR A 57 17.45 0.73 7.08
C THR A 57 17.48 2.22 6.71
N MET A 58 18.66 2.79 6.51
CA MET A 58 18.80 4.18 6.08
C MET A 58 18.19 4.43 4.70
N LEU A 59 18.41 3.52 3.74
CA LEU A 59 17.82 3.62 2.40
C LEU A 59 16.29 3.52 2.45
N ALA A 60 15.75 2.59 3.24
CA ALA A 60 14.31 2.44 3.43
C ALA A 60 13.67 3.70 4.05
N GLN A 61 14.26 4.24 5.12
CA GLN A 61 13.81 5.49 5.75
C GLN A 61 13.85 6.67 4.76
N LYS A 62 14.94 6.78 3.99
CA LYS A 62 15.11 7.82 2.97
C LYS A 62 14.03 7.69 1.90
N ALA A 63 13.77 6.49 1.38
CA ALA A 63 12.73 6.25 0.38
C ALA A 63 11.33 6.65 0.88
N MET A 64 10.98 6.30 2.13
CA MET A 64 9.70 6.69 2.73
C MET A 64 9.59 8.20 2.93
N LYS A 65 10.68 8.86 3.36
CA LYS A 65 10.73 10.32 3.53
C LYS A 65 10.48 11.07 2.22
N TYR A 66 11.07 10.63 1.10
CA TYR A 66 10.85 11.29 -0.20
C TYR A 66 9.42 11.17 -0.72
N ARG A 67 8.72 10.10 -0.36
CA ARG A 67 7.30 9.95 -0.71
C ARG A 67 6.36 10.81 0.13
N LYS A 68 6.87 11.57 1.12
CA LYS A 68 6.08 12.42 2.04
C LYS A 68 4.94 11.65 2.72
N LEU A 69 5.13 10.35 2.94
CA LEU A 69 4.17 9.50 3.61
C LEU A 69 4.37 9.57 5.12
N ASP A 70 3.27 9.64 5.86
CA ASP A 70 3.27 9.45 7.30
C ASP A 70 3.65 8.00 7.61
N GLN A 71 4.86 7.81 8.14
CA GLN A 71 5.43 6.49 8.44
C GLN A 71 4.60 5.76 9.50
N THR A 72 4.02 6.47 10.46
CA THR A 72 3.21 5.89 11.53
C THR A 72 1.92 5.32 10.96
N LYS A 73 1.24 6.11 10.13
CA LYS A 73 0.01 5.67 9.44
C LYS A 73 0.28 4.51 8.48
N LEU A 74 1.38 4.57 7.75
CA LEU A 74 1.77 3.53 6.80
C LEU A 74 2.13 2.22 7.51
N ALA A 75 2.88 2.28 8.61
CA ALA A 75 3.25 1.10 9.39
C ALA A 75 2.02 0.37 9.96
N MET A 76 1.03 1.11 10.50
CA MET A 76 -0.22 0.52 10.99
C MET A 76 -1.02 -0.16 9.88
N THR A 77 -1.06 0.47 8.70
CA THR A 77 -1.81 0.01 7.54
C THR A 77 -1.15 -1.20 6.88
N CYS A 78 0.18 -1.31 6.96
CA CYS A 78 0.99 -2.37 6.36
C CYS A 78 1.00 -3.69 7.14
N ASN A 79 0.47 -3.71 8.37
CA ASN A 79 0.33 -4.93 9.17
C ASN A 79 -0.94 -5.72 8.86
N ASP A 80 -1.92 -5.12 8.18
CA ASP A 80 -3.15 -5.82 7.77
C ASP A 80 -2.89 -6.62 6.48
N PRO A 81 -3.12 -7.94 6.47
CA PRO A 81 -2.97 -8.75 5.27
C PRO A 81 -4.03 -8.45 4.20
N ASN A 82 -5.17 -7.85 4.55
CA ASN A 82 -6.25 -7.55 3.62
C ASN A 82 -6.09 -6.20 2.90
N VAL A 83 -5.10 -5.40 3.32
CA VAL A 83 -4.84 -4.09 2.75
C VAL A 83 -3.90 -4.22 1.54
N ASP A 84 -4.28 -3.58 0.42
CA ASP A 84 -3.38 -3.37 -0.71
C ASP A 84 -2.39 -2.23 -0.41
N VAL A 85 -1.21 -2.61 0.06
CA VAL A 85 -0.13 -1.68 0.44
C VAL A 85 0.33 -0.84 -0.76
N PHE A 86 0.21 -1.33 -1.99
CA PHE A 86 0.54 -0.55 -3.18
C PHE A 86 -0.43 0.60 -3.39
N GLN A 87 -1.71 0.38 -3.15
CA GLN A 87 -2.72 1.44 -3.22
C GLN A 87 -2.43 2.54 -2.20
N CYS A 88 -2.04 2.18 -0.97
CA CYS A 88 -1.59 3.14 0.04
C CYS A 88 -0.35 3.93 -0.37
N MET A 89 0.41 3.42 -1.33
CA MET A 89 1.59 4.05 -1.92
C MET A 89 1.28 4.78 -3.23
N GLY A 90 0.01 4.88 -3.63
CA GLY A 90 -0.43 5.50 -4.88
C GLY A 90 -0.08 4.67 -6.13
N ILE A 91 0.16 3.37 -5.98
CA ILE A 91 0.49 2.47 -7.09
C ILE A 91 -0.75 1.64 -7.42
N GLN A 92 -1.19 1.72 -8.67
CA GLN A 92 -2.26 0.90 -9.22
C GLN A 92 -1.68 -0.19 -10.12
N TRP A 93 -1.88 -1.44 -9.76
CA TRP A 93 -1.59 -2.58 -10.64
C TRP A 93 -2.71 -2.74 -11.66
N CYS A 94 -2.37 -2.96 -12.92
CA CYS A 94 -3.36 -3.37 -13.92
C CYS A 94 -2.87 -4.61 -14.65
N LYS A 95 -3.71 -5.63 -14.60
CA LYS A 95 -3.48 -6.88 -15.27
C LYS A 95 -3.65 -6.65 -16.77
N VAL A 96 -2.64 -7.03 -17.54
CA VAL A 96 -2.72 -7.11 -18.99
C VAL A 96 -3.11 -8.54 -19.31
N GLU A 97 -4.33 -8.73 -19.78
CA GLU A 97 -4.73 -10.02 -20.35
C GLU A 97 -3.95 -10.20 -21.65
N ARG A 98 -3.26 -11.34 -21.78
CA ARG A 98 -2.65 -11.67 -23.07
C ARG A 98 -3.79 -11.95 -24.04
N CYS A 99 -3.82 -11.25 -25.17
CA CYS A 99 -4.63 -11.68 -26.30
C CYS A 99 -4.16 -13.09 -26.68
N THR A 100 -5.02 -14.09 -26.45
CA THR A 100 -4.88 -15.44 -27.00
C THR A 100 -5.47 -15.49 -28.38
#